data_AF-T1BM27-F1
#
_entry.id   AF-T1BM27-F1
#
_cell.length_a   1.000
_cell.length_b   1.000
_cell.length_c   1.000
_cell.angle_alpha   90.00
_cell.angle_beta   90.00
_cell.angle_gamma   90.00
#
_symmetry.space_group_name_H-M   'P 1'
#
loop_
_entity.id
_entity.type
_entity.pdbx_description
1 polymer ?
#
loop_
_entity_poly.entity_id
_entity_poly.type
_entity_poly.pdbx_seq_one_letter_code
_entity_poly.pdbx_strand_id
1 'polypeptide(L)'
;PLLWVAAVTLWMMDASFNVSMEPFRAFVADQLPVQQRAAGYAMQTFFIGVGAVVASILPWLLAQLGFDNTAARGMVPETVRYSFYAGAAVLLLSMLWTV
;
A
#
# COMPACT_ATOMS: atom_id res chain seq x y z
N PRO A 1 -19.52 9.53 -17.61
CA PRO A 1 -18.48 10.44 -17.03
C PRO A 1 -17.81 9.86 -15.79
N LEU A 2 -18.56 9.44 -14.75
CA LEU A 2 -18.00 8.89 -13.50
C LEU A 2 -17.08 7.66 -13.71
N LEU A 3 -17.44 6.74 -14.61
CA LEU A 3 -16.60 5.58 -14.92
C LEU A 3 -15.23 5.95 -15.52
N TRP A 4 -15.19 6.98 -16.36
CA TRP A 4 -13.94 7.47 -16.94
C TRP A 4 -13.04 8.13 -15.91
N VAL A 5 -13.62 8.90 -14.99
CA VAL A 5 -12.88 9.47 -13.86
C VAL A 5 -12.29 8.36 -13.00
N ALA A 6 -13.09 7.35 -12.63
CA ALA A 6 -12.62 6.21 -11.85
C ALA A 6 -11.49 5.44 -12.56
N ALA A 7 -11.63 5.17 -13.87
CA ALA A 7 -10.62 4.47 -14.66
C ALA A 7 -9.30 5.25 -14.74
N VAL A 8 -9.37 6.56 -15.00
CA VAL A 8 -8.19 7.42 -15.08
C VAL A 8 -7.48 7.51 -13.73
N THR A 9 -8.21 7.69 -12.63
CA THR A 9 -7.62 7.73 -11.29
C THR A 9 -6.97 6.39 -10.92
N LEU A 10 -7.62 5.26 -11.25
CA LEU A 10 -7.05 3.92 -11.05
C LEU A 10 -5.75 3.75 -11.83
N TRP A 11 -5.73 4.10 -13.12
CA TRP A 11 -4.53 3.99 -13.95
C TRP A 11 -3.41 4.91 -13.51
N MET A 12 -3.72 6.13 -13.06
CA MET A 12 -2.71 7.03 -12.51
C MET A 12 -2.07 6.45 -11.26
N MET A 13 -2.87 5.85 -10.37
CA MET A 13 -2.37 5.15 -9.19
C MET A 13 -1.49 3.96 -9.56
N ASP A 14 -1.94 3.12 -10.48
CA ASP A 14 -1.21 1.94 -10.94
C ASP A 14 0.12 2.30 -11.62
N ALA A 15 0.10 3.28 -12.52
CA ALA A 15 1.31 3.81 -13.16
C ALA A 15 2.30 4.35 -12.13
N SER A 16 1.82 5.09 -11.13
CA SER A 16 2.66 5.67 -10.08
C SER A 16 3.33 4.58 -9.23
N PHE A 17 2.59 3.53 -8.87
CA PHE A 17 3.14 2.39 -8.13
C PHE A 17 4.16 1.60 -8.97
N ASN A 18 3.85 1.29 -10.22
CA ASN A 18 4.76 0.55 -11.10
C ASN A 18 6.07 1.30 -11.36
N VAL A 19 6.00 2.60 -11.63
CA VAL A 19 7.20 3.45 -11.80
C VAL A 19 8.06 3.48 -10.53
N SER A 20 7.45 3.43 -9.35
CA SER A 20 8.16 3.43 -8.06
C SER A 20 8.79 2.07 -7.73
N MET A 21 8.20 0.96 -8.16
CA MET A 21 8.63 -0.39 -7.80
C MET A 21 9.99 -0.78 -8.39
N GLU A 22 10.29 -0.35 -9.62
CA GLU A 22 11.56 -0.70 -10.28
C GLU A 22 12.80 -0.13 -9.54
N PRO A 23 12.83 1.16 -9.16
CA PRO A 23 13.87 1.71 -8.29
C PRO A 23 13.97 1.02 -6.93
N PHE A 24 12.85 0.74 -6.25
CA PHE A 24 12.88 0.10 -4.92
C PHE A 24 13.47 -1.31 -4.95
N ARG A 25 13.23 -2.05 -6.03
CA ARG A 25 13.86 -3.36 -6.22
C ARG A 25 15.35 -3.22 -6.50
N ALA A 26 15.75 -2.29 -7.37
CA ALA A 26 17.16 -2.05 -7.69
C ALA A 26 17.97 -1.58 -6.47
N PHE A 27 17.36 -0.78 -5.59
CA PHE A 27 17.98 -0.24 -4.38
C PHE A 27 18.64 -1.32 -3.49
N VAL A 28 18.01 -2.50 -3.38
CA VAL A 28 18.57 -3.63 -2.61
C VAL A 28 19.88 -4.13 -3.22
N ALA A 29 19.95 -4.23 -4.55
CA ALA A 29 21.17 -4.68 -5.24
C ALA A 29 22.28 -3.62 -5.25
N ASP A 30 21.90 -2.34 -5.21
CA ASP A 30 22.83 -1.22 -5.19
C ASP A 30 23.49 -1.03 -3.81
N GLN A 31 22.76 -1.31 -2.73
CA GLN A 31 23.26 -1.14 -1.36
C GLN A 31 23.96 -2.38 -0.78
N LEU A 32 23.66 -3.59 -1.28
CA LEU A 32 24.20 -4.83 -0.71
C LEU A 32 25.27 -5.51 -1.59
N PRO A 33 26.34 -6.05 -0.98
CA PRO A 33 27.28 -6.94 -1.65
C PRO A 33 26.57 -8.15 -2.26
N VAL A 34 27.10 -8.67 -3.37
CA VAL A 34 26.47 -9.76 -4.14
C VAL A 34 26.08 -10.95 -3.28
N GLN A 35 26.89 -11.29 -2.27
CA GLN A 35 26.63 -12.41 -1.35
C GLN A 35 25.39 -12.21 -0.48
N GLN A 36 25.00 -10.96 -0.19
CA GLN A 36 23.89 -10.62 0.72
C GLN A 36 22.59 -10.26 -0.01
N ARG A 37 22.62 -10.09 -1.35
CA ARG A 37 21.44 -9.68 -2.14
C ARG A 37 20.25 -10.62 -1.99
N ALA A 38 20.50 -11.93 -1.95
CA ALA A 38 19.42 -12.92 -1.78
C ALA A 38 18.67 -12.72 -0.44
N ALA A 39 19.42 -12.50 0.65
CA ALA A 39 18.84 -12.20 1.95
C ALA A 39 18.14 -10.83 1.97
N GLY A 40 18.71 -9.83 1.29
CA GLY A 40 18.08 -8.51 1.12
C GLY A 40 16.72 -8.57 0.42
N TYR A 41 16.63 -9.29 -0.71
CA TYR A 41 15.37 -9.49 -1.42
C TYR A 41 14.36 -10.33 -0.63
N ALA A 42 14.84 -11.30 0.14
CA ALA A 42 13.99 -12.06 1.05
C ALA A 42 13.39 -11.14 2.12
N MET A 43 14.18 -10.24 2.71
CA MET A 43 13.69 -9.27 3.69
C MET A 43 12.68 -8.29 3.09
N GLN A 44 12.95 -7.80 1.88
CA GLN A 44 12.01 -6.94 1.15
C GLN A 44 10.66 -7.64 0.95
N THR A 45 10.69 -8.88 0.44
CA THR A 45 9.47 -9.68 0.23
C THR A 45 8.73 -9.97 1.52
N PHE A 46 9.47 -10.28 2.60
CA PHE A 46 8.90 -10.50 3.93
C PHE A 46 8.13 -9.28 4.43
N PHE A 47 8.73 -8.08 4.38
CA PHE A 47 8.06 -6.86 4.81
C PHE A 47 6.88 -6.46 3.92
N ILE A 48 6.96 -6.69 2.60
CA ILE A 48 5.81 -6.53 1.70
C ILE A 48 4.66 -7.45 2.15
N GLY A 49 4.96 -8.71 2.45
CA GLY A 49 3.99 -9.68 2.95
C GLY A 49 3.36 -9.27 4.29
N VAL A 50 4.18 -8.87 5.26
CA VAL A 50 3.69 -8.38 6.57
C VAL A 50 2.79 -7.15 6.37
N GLY A 51 3.20 -6.20 5.54
CA GLY A 51 2.40 -5.01 5.21
C GLY A 51 1.05 -5.39 4.60
N ALA A 52 1.01 -6.36 3.68
CA ALA A 52 -0.22 -6.85 3.08
C ALA A 52 -1.16 -7.52 4.11
N VAL A 53 -0.61 -8.32 5.02
CA VAL A 53 -1.38 -8.94 6.11
C VAL A 53 -1.98 -7.85 7.01
N VAL A 54 -1.19 -6.89 7.48
CA VAL A 54 -1.68 -5.78 8.31
C VAL A 54 -2.76 -4.98 7.58
N ALA A 55 -2.53 -4.65 6.31
CA ALA A 55 -3.50 -3.92 5.50
C ALA A 55 -4.82 -4.69 5.33
N SER A 56 -4.77 -6.01 5.17
CA SER A 56 -5.98 -6.85 5.05
C SER A 56 -6.79 -6.98 6.35
N ILE A 57 -6.13 -6.87 7.51
CA ILE A 57 -6.78 -6.95 8.84
C ILE A 57 -7.42 -5.61 9.22
N LEU A 58 -6.90 -4.50 8.69
CA LEU A 58 -7.26 -3.14 9.09
C LEU A 58 -8.78 -2.83 8.98
N PRO A 59 -9.51 -3.19 7.90
CA PRO A 59 -10.95 -2.95 7.82
C PRO A 59 -11.73 -3.73 8.87
N TRP A 60 -11.33 -4.98 9.14
CA TRP A 60 -11.96 -5.80 10.17
C TRP A 60 -11.73 -5.19 11.56
N LEU A 61 -10.52 -4.73 11.85
CA LEU A 61 -10.19 -4.09 13.12
C LEU A 61 -10.99 -2.79 13.31
N LEU A 62 -11.13 -1.97 12.26
CA LEU A 62 -11.99 -0.79 12.30
C LEU A 62 -13.47 -1.15 12.50
N ALA A 63 -13.96 -2.23 11.91
CA ALA A 63 -15.32 -2.70 12.17
C ALA A 63 -15.53 -3.07 13.66
N GLN A 64 -14.54 -3.72 14.29
CA GLN A 64 -14.57 -4.03 15.73
C GLN A 64 -14.52 -2.77 16.61
N LEU A 65 -13.89 -1.70 16.13
CA LEU A 65 -13.86 -0.40 16.80
C LEU A 65 -15.15 0.43 16.63
N GLY A 66 -16.15 -0.11 15.93
CA GLY A 66 -17.47 0.52 15.76
C GLY A 66 -17.63 1.35 14.50
N PHE A 67 -16.71 1.26 13.53
CA PHE A 67 -16.90 1.88 12.21
C PHE A 67 -17.87 1.07 11.34
N ASP A 68 -18.70 1.77 10.57
CA ASP A 68 -19.67 1.13 9.69
C ASP A 68 -18.97 0.36 8.56
N ASN A 69 -19.17 -0.97 8.57
CA ASN A 69 -18.64 -1.86 7.54
C ASN A 69 -19.61 -2.07 6.36
N THR A 70 -20.73 -1.33 6.35
CA THR A 70 -21.74 -1.34 5.29
C THR A 70 -21.97 0.08 4.80
N ALA A 71 -22.23 0.23 3.50
CA ALA A 71 -22.52 1.54 2.91
C ALA A 71 -23.74 1.46 1.99
N ALA A 72 -24.43 2.61 1.84
CA ALA A 72 -25.49 2.75 0.87
C ALA A 72 -24.98 2.52 -0.56
N ARG A 73 -25.88 2.18 -1.49
CA ARG A 73 -25.51 1.89 -2.87
C ARG A 73 -24.78 3.09 -3.51
N GLY A 74 -23.56 2.85 -3.97
CA GLY A 74 -22.70 3.88 -4.56
C GLY A 74 -21.73 4.56 -3.58
N MET A 75 -21.76 4.18 -2.30
CA MET A 75 -20.83 4.65 -1.28
C MET A 75 -19.83 3.55 -0.91
N VAL A 76 -18.62 3.96 -0.53
CA VAL A 76 -17.59 3.05 -0.01
C VAL A 76 -17.74 2.97 1.52
N PRO A 77 -17.70 1.77 2.13
CA PRO A 77 -17.73 1.61 3.59
C PRO A 77 -16.67 2.44 4.31
N GLU A 78 -17.00 2.92 5.50
CA GLU A 78 -16.09 3.76 6.28
C GLU A 78 -14.82 3.01 6.66
N THR A 79 -14.95 1.74 7.02
CA THR A 79 -13.84 0.82 7.31
C THR A 79 -12.82 0.78 6.17
N VAL A 80 -13.28 0.70 4.92
CA VAL A 80 -12.43 0.67 3.72
C VAL A 80 -11.79 2.03 3.49
N ARG A 81 -12.56 3.12 3.63
CA ARG A 81 -12.05 4.48 3.42
C ARG A 81 -10.94 4.83 4.42
N TYR A 82 -11.16 4.58 5.71
CA TYR A 82 -10.17 4.85 6.74
C TYR A 82 -8.96 3.93 6.63
N SER A 83 -9.13 2.66 6.23
CA SER A 83 -8.00 1.78 5.96
C SER A 83 -7.11 2.31 4.84
N PHE A 84 -7.71 2.84 3.77
CA PHE A 84 -6.98 3.45 2.66
C PHE A 84 -6.19 4.69 3.10
N TYR A 85 -6.81 5.59 3.87
CA TYR A 85 -6.12 6.77 4.40
C TYR A 85 -5.00 6.44 5.39
N ALA A 86 -5.21 5.44 6.25
CA ALA A 86 -4.16 4.96 7.15
C ALA A 86 -2.95 4.43 6.36
N GLY A 87 -3.18 3.64 5.29
CA GLY A 87 -2.13 3.18 4.40
C GLY A 87 -1.39 4.34 3.72
N ALA A 88 -2.11 5.33 3.20
CA ALA A 88 -1.52 6.52 2.60
C ALA A 88 -0.68 7.33 3.60
N ALA A 89 -1.15 7.48 4.84
CA ALA A 89 -0.40 8.16 5.90
C ALA A 89 0.89 7.42 6.25
N VAL A 90 0.84 6.09 6.40
CA VAL A 90 2.03 5.27 6.67
C VAL A 90 3.04 5.36 5.53
N LEU A 91 2.57 5.29 4.27
CA LEU A 91 3.43 5.47 3.09
C LEU A 91 4.15 6.83 3.12
N LEU A 92 3.39 7.90 3.35
CA LEU A 92 3.91 9.27 3.36
C LEU A 92 4.89 9.49 4.52
N LEU A 93 4.56 9.03 5.73
CA LEU A 93 5.45 9.11 6.90
C LEU A 93 6.73 8.31 6.67
N SER A 94 6.63 7.13 6.05
CA SER A 94 7.80 6.31 5.73
C SER A 94 8.70 7.04 4.74
N MET A 95 8.14 7.61 3.66
CA MET A 95 8.91 8.38 2.68
C MET A 95 9.60 9.59 3.32
N LEU A 96 8.88 10.38 4.12
CA LEU A 96 9.42 11.54 4.83
C LEU A 96 10.54 11.20 5.83
N TRP A 97 10.53 9.98 6.35
CA TRP A 97 11.58 9.51 7.27
C TRP A 97 12.80 8.97 6.52
N THR A 98 12.58 8.26 5.41
CA THR A 98 13.65 7.57 4.67
C THR A 98 14.39 8.45 3.67
N VAL A 99 13.77 9.54 3.20
CA VAL A 99 14.33 10.51 2.24
C VAL A 99 14.61 11.81 2.98
#